data_AF-F0YRI2-F1
#
_entry.id   AF-F0YRI2-F1
#
_cell.length_a   1.000
_cell.length_b   1.000
_cell.length_c   1.000
_cell.angle_alpha   90.00
_cell.angle_beta   90.00
_cell.angle_gamma   90.00
#
_symmetry.space_group_name_H-M   'P 1'
#
loop_
_entity.id
_entity.type
_entity.pdbx_description
1 polymer ?
#
loop_
_entity_poly.entity_id
_entity_poly.type
_entity_poly.pdbx_seq_one_letter_code
_entity_poly.pdbx_strand_id
1 'polypeptide(L)'
;LGDAVLDGAGGFSPVYFFSHADAAVAAPFVRLELATSGATLTLSPDHYVDVRGAPVYAKDVRVGDALARWTGVDFVADVVANATNVVAEGLYNPYTLSGTIVVDGVLAS
;
A
#
# COMPACT_ATOMS: atom_id res chain seq x y z
N LEU A 1 3.35 4.14 18.11
CA LEU A 1 3.46 5.59 17.77
C LEU A 1 4.88 6.02 18.05
N GLY A 2 5.49 6.78 17.13
CA GLY A 2 6.90 7.15 17.21
C GLY A 2 7.85 6.21 16.45
N ASP A 3 7.37 5.06 15.98
CA ASP A 3 8.11 4.20 15.05
C ASP A 3 8.33 4.94 13.73
N ALA A 4 9.48 4.73 13.09
CA ALA A 4 9.74 5.23 11.75
C ALA A 4 9.64 4.07 10.75
N VAL A 5 8.88 4.27 9.67
CA VAL A 5 8.59 3.26 8.64
C VAL A 5 9.12 3.68 7.30
N LEU A 6 9.44 2.71 6.44
CA LEU A 6 9.96 2.98 5.10
C LEU A 6 8.96 3.81 4.29
N ASP A 7 9.43 4.89 3.66
CA ASP A 7 8.63 5.83 2.87
C ASP A 7 8.96 5.78 1.38
N GLY A 8 8.21 6.55 0.58
CA GLY A 8 8.37 6.62 -0.87
C GLY A 8 9.69 7.23 -1.38
N ALA A 9 10.51 7.82 -0.50
CA ALA A 9 11.85 8.30 -0.84
C ALA A 9 12.94 7.25 -0.56
N GLY A 10 12.57 6.07 -0.04
CA GLY A 10 13.50 5.03 0.40
C GLY A 10 14.12 5.34 1.77
N GLY A 11 13.62 6.36 2.46
CA GLY A 11 14.01 6.73 3.82
C GLY A 11 13.02 6.21 4.86
N PHE A 12 13.14 6.67 6.10
CA PHE A 12 12.19 6.32 7.16
C PHE A 12 11.46 7.56 7.67
N SER A 13 10.14 7.46 7.78
CA SER A 13 9.28 8.54 8.24
C SER A 13 8.54 8.16 9.54
N PRO A 14 8.54 9.02 10.57
CA PRO A 14 7.83 8.77 11.82
C PRO A 14 6.31 8.62 11.61
N VAL A 15 5.72 7.62 12.26
CA VAL A 15 4.27 7.46 12.40
C VAL A 15 3.79 8.28 13.59
N TYR A 16 2.95 9.29 13.34
CA TYR A 16 2.51 10.24 14.35
C TYR A 16 1.03 10.09 14.74
N PHE A 17 0.23 9.37 13.96
CA PHE A 17 -1.19 9.18 14.21
C PHE A 17 -1.70 7.89 13.55
N PHE A 18 -2.83 7.37 14.03
CA PHE A 18 -3.60 6.30 13.38
C PHE A 18 -5.07 6.75 13.34
N SER A 19 -5.68 6.88 12.16
CA SER A 19 -7.12 7.16 12.09
C SER A 19 -7.94 5.91 12.44
N HIS A 20 -7.39 4.74 12.15
CA HIS A 20 -7.93 3.43 12.48
C HIS A 20 -6.80 2.53 12.97
N ALA A 21 -7.10 1.71 13.98
CA ALA A 21 -6.22 0.66 14.51
C ALA A 21 -7.07 -0.39 15.23
N ASP A 22 -7.97 -1.03 14.48
CA ASP A 22 -8.89 -2.04 15.01
C ASP A 22 -8.57 -3.41 14.38
N ALA A 23 -8.10 -4.34 15.21
CA ALA A 23 -7.73 -5.69 14.76
C ALA A 23 -8.94 -6.60 14.47
N ALA A 24 -10.11 -6.31 15.06
CA ALA A 24 -11.24 -7.22 15.08
C ALA A 24 -12.34 -6.86 14.06
N VAL A 25 -12.21 -5.71 13.38
CA VAL A 25 -13.19 -5.28 12.39
C VAL A 25 -13.00 -6.06 11.09
N ALA A 26 -14.07 -6.67 10.58
CA ALA A 26 -14.12 -7.20 9.23
C ALA A 26 -14.57 -6.10 8.26
N ALA A 27 -13.78 -5.83 7.22
CA ALA A 27 -14.04 -4.75 6.27
C ALA A 27 -13.78 -5.20 4.82
N PRO A 28 -14.35 -4.51 3.82
CA PRO A 28 -14.03 -4.75 2.41
C PRO A 28 -12.65 -4.17 2.07
N PHE A 29 -11.88 -4.91 1.27
CA PHE A 29 -10.56 -4.55 0.77
C PHE A 29 -10.43 -4.89 -0.72
N VAL A 30 -9.45 -4.27 -1.35
CA VAL A 30 -8.88 -4.71 -2.63
C VAL A 30 -7.56 -5.42 -2.33
N ARG A 31 -7.35 -6.58 -2.95
CA ARG A 31 -6.09 -7.34 -2.93
C ARG A 31 -5.45 -7.26 -4.30
N LEU A 32 -4.28 -6.62 -4.37
CA LEU A 32 -3.48 -6.45 -5.58
C LEU A 32 -2.29 -7.40 -5.52
N GLU A 33 -2.11 -8.22 -6.55
CA GLU A 33 -0.98 -9.15 -6.67
C GLU A 33 -0.05 -8.70 -7.81
N LEU A 34 1.25 -8.62 -7.53
CA LEU A 34 2.26 -8.16 -8.49
C LEU A 34 2.94 -9.32 -9.23
N ALA A 35 3.07 -9.17 -10.54
CA ALA A 35 3.45 -10.24 -11.47
C ALA A 35 4.87 -10.76 -11.26
N THR A 36 5.83 -9.86 -11.01
CA THR A 36 7.26 -10.22 -11.01
C THR A 36 7.69 -10.73 -9.64
N SER A 37 7.27 -10.04 -8.58
CA SER A 37 7.65 -10.35 -7.20
C SER A 37 6.72 -11.34 -6.50
N GLY A 38 5.47 -11.48 -6.95
CA GLY A 38 4.42 -12.17 -6.19
C GLY A 38 3.97 -11.39 -4.95
N ALA A 39 4.45 -10.15 -4.76
CA ALA A 39 4.04 -9.32 -3.64
C ALA A 39 2.53 -9.06 -3.69
N THR A 40 1.90 -9.02 -2.52
CA THR A 40 0.47 -8.74 -2.40
C THR A 40 0.30 -7.52 -1.53
N LEU A 41 -0.45 -6.53 -2.00
CA LEU A 41 -0.92 -5.40 -1.18
C LEU A 41 -2.43 -5.52 -0.97
N THR A 42 -2.86 -5.49 0.29
CA THR A 42 -4.29 -5.49 0.66
C THR A 42 -4.63 -4.17 1.34
N LEU A 43 -5.56 -3.40 0.77
CA LEU A 43 -5.87 -2.04 1.20
C LEU A 43 -7.34 -1.69 0.95
N SER A 44 -7.87 -0.71 1.70
CA SER A 44 -9.27 -0.33 1.56
C SER A 44 -9.54 0.25 0.17
N PRO A 45 -10.76 0.11 -0.40
CA PRO A 45 -11.09 0.54 -1.76
C PRO A 45 -10.70 1.99 -2.10
N ASP A 46 -10.79 2.90 -1.12
CA ASP A 46 -10.52 4.32 -1.28
C ASP A 46 -9.11 4.74 -0.80
N HIS A 47 -8.21 3.78 -0.56
CA HIS A 47 -6.80 4.07 -0.26
C HIS A 47 -6.04 4.35 -1.57
N TYR A 48 -5.07 5.26 -1.54
CA TYR A 48 -4.29 5.56 -2.74
C TYR A 48 -3.06 4.65 -2.86
N VAL A 49 -2.73 4.33 -4.12
CA VAL A 49 -1.44 3.82 -4.54
C VAL A 49 -0.90 4.68 -5.68
N ASP A 50 0.42 4.71 -5.83
CA ASP A 50 1.06 5.39 -6.94
C ASP A 50 1.08 4.48 -8.18
N VAL A 51 0.40 4.91 -9.24
CA VAL A 51 0.48 4.30 -10.57
C VAL A 51 1.21 5.26 -11.50
N ARG A 52 2.51 5.01 -11.70
CA ARG A 52 3.39 5.82 -12.57
C ARG A 52 3.41 7.31 -12.20
N GLY A 53 3.50 7.64 -10.92
CA GLY A 53 3.57 9.01 -10.41
C GLY A 53 2.21 9.69 -10.21
N ALA A 54 1.10 8.96 -10.38
CA ALA A 54 -0.25 9.47 -10.17
C ALA A 54 -0.96 8.69 -9.06
N PRO A 55 -1.60 9.37 -8.09
CA PRO A 55 -2.39 8.71 -7.07
C PRO A 55 -3.67 8.13 -7.70
N VAL A 56 -3.90 6.83 -7.49
CA VAL A 56 -5.08 6.10 -7.96
C VAL A 56 -5.70 5.37 -6.77
N TYR A 57 -7.03 5.42 -6.64
CA TYR A 57 -7.73 4.63 -5.63
C TYR A 57 -7.54 3.14 -5.88
N ALA A 58 -7.36 2.36 -4.82
CA ALA A 58 -7.14 0.91 -4.90
C ALA A 58 -8.21 0.20 -5.74
N LYS A 59 -9.49 0.61 -5.61
CA LYS A 59 -10.62 0.05 -6.38
C LYS A 59 -10.56 0.33 -7.89
N ASP A 60 -9.80 1.35 -8.29
CA ASP A 60 -9.68 1.79 -9.68
C ASP A 60 -8.41 1.25 -10.36
N VAL A 61 -7.51 0.59 -9.61
CA VAL A 61 -6.33 -0.09 -10.13
C VAL A 61 -6.75 -1.28 -11.00
N ARG A 62 -6.09 -1.44 -12.14
CA ARG A 62 -6.38 -2.49 -13.13
C ARG A 62 -5.17 -3.40 -13.33
N VAL A 63 -5.45 -4.63 -13.75
CA VAL A 63 -4.40 -5.53 -14.27
C VAL A 63 -3.67 -4.84 -15.42
N GLY A 64 -2.33 -4.87 -15.36
CA GLY A 64 -1.47 -4.15 -16.30
C GLY A 64 -0.99 -2.78 -15.82
N ASP A 65 -1.59 -2.21 -14.77
CA ASP A 65 -1.02 -1.04 -14.09
C ASP A 65 0.29 -1.42 -13.39
N ALA A 66 1.19 -0.46 -13.24
CA ALA A 66 2.48 -0.67 -12.61
C ALA A 66 2.56 0.11 -11.31
N LEU A 67 2.85 -0.59 -10.21
CA LEU A 67 3.04 -0.01 -8.88
C LEU A 67 4.53 0.07 -8.54
N ALA A 68 4.89 1.01 -7.68
CA ALA A 68 6.23 1.11 -7.14
C ALA A 68 6.44 0.07 -6.04
N ARG A 69 7.38 -0.86 -6.28
CA ARG A 69 7.78 -1.91 -5.35
C ARG A 69 9.19 -1.67 -4.84
N TRP A 70 9.37 -1.75 -3.54
CA TRP A 70 10.68 -1.69 -2.91
C TRP A 70 11.48 -2.98 -3.14
N THR A 71 12.76 -2.84 -3.47
CA THR A 71 13.69 -3.97 -3.69
C THR A 71 14.62 -4.24 -2.51
N GLY A 72 14.59 -3.41 -1.48
CA GLY A 72 15.63 -3.35 -0.45
C GLY A 72 16.62 -2.20 -0.66
N VAL A 73 16.72 -1.69 -1.89
CA VAL A 73 17.68 -0.62 -2.25
C VAL A 73 16.98 0.51 -2.98
N ASP A 74 16.15 0.19 -3.98
CA ASP A 74 15.44 1.16 -4.80
C ASP A 74 13.98 0.74 -5.05
N PHE A 75 13.16 1.68 -5.53
CA PHE A 75 11.84 1.38 -6.08
C PHE A 75 11.93 0.97 -7.54
N VAL A 76 11.24 -0.12 -7.89
CA VAL A 76 11.07 -0.57 -9.27
C VAL A 76 9.59 -0.71 -9.59
N ALA A 77 9.24 -0.53 -10.86
CA ALA A 77 7.89 -0.82 -11.33
C ALA A 77 7.65 -2.34 -11.34
N ASP A 78 6.52 -2.77 -10.77
CA ASP A 78 6.03 -4.14 -10.89
C ASP A 78 4.54 -4.12 -11.25
N VAL A 79 4.16 -4.99 -12.18
CA VAL A 79 2.86 -4.93 -12.85
C VAL A 79 1.82 -5.69 -12.02
N VAL A 80 0.63 -5.12 -11.87
CA VAL A 80 -0.51 -5.80 -11.26
C VAL A 80 -0.95 -6.95 -12.16
N ALA A 81 -0.80 -8.18 -11.67
CA ALA A 81 -1.28 -9.40 -12.32
C ALA A 81 -2.72 -9.72 -11.95
N ASN A 82 -3.16 -9.35 -10.74
CA ASN A 82 -4.49 -9.62 -10.24
C ASN A 82 -4.98 -8.48 -9.34
N ALA A 83 -6.27 -8.14 -9.46
CA ALA A 83 -6.97 -7.23 -8.57
C ALA A 83 -8.31 -7.87 -8.17
N THR A 84 -8.48 -8.15 -6.88
CA THR A 84 -9.68 -8.84 -6.36
C THR A 84 -10.27 -8.11 -5.17
N ASN A 85 -11.60 -8.13 -5.05
CA ASN A 85 -12.28 -7.68 -3.85
C ASN A 85 -12.31 -8.82 -2.82
N VAL A 86 -11.94 -8.51 -1.58
CA VAL A 86 -11.93 -9.46 -0.46
C VAL A 86 -12.55 -8.82 0.78
N VAL A 87 -13.02 -9.64 1.71
CA VAL A 87 -13.32 -9.21 3.08
C VAL A 87 -12.22 -9.79 3.97
N ALA A 88 -11.61 -8.93 4.79
CA ALA A 88 -10.54 -9.32 5.71
C ALA A 88 -10.74 -8.66 7.07
N GLU A 89 -10.14 -9.24 8.11
CA GLU A 89 -10.12 -8.68 9.46
C GLU A 89 -8.90 -7.79 9.68
N GLY A 90 -9.11 -6.68 10.41
CA GLY A 90 -8.08 -5.71 10.73
C GLY A 90 -8.12 -4.48 9.83
N LEU A 91 -8.22 -3.31 10.44
CA LEU A 91 -8.20 -2.02 9.74
C LEU A 91 -7.24 -1.07 10.45
N TYR A 92 -6.14 -0.77 9.76
CA TYR A 92 -5.09 0.13 10.23
C TYR A 92 -4.84 1.21 9.20
N ASN A 93 -4.76 2.46 9.64
CA ASN A 93 -4.42 3.58 8.78
C ASN A 93 -3.42 4.51 9.52
N PRO A 94 -2.13 4.13 9.53
CA PRO A 94 -1.06 4.95 10.10
C PRO A 94 -0.80 6.18 9.23
N TYR A 95 -0.56 7.32 9.88
CA TYR A 95 -0.15 8.56 9.25
C TYR A 95 1.34 8.77 9.50
N THR A 96 2.11 8.86 8.42
CA THR A 96 3.53 9.19 8.42
C THR A 96 3.71 10.68 8.12
N LEU A 97 4.83 11.27 8.56
CA LEU A 97 5.14 12.68 8.23
C LEU A 97 5.41 12.92 6.74
N SER A 98 5.86 11.89 6.01
CA SER A 98 6.07 11.95 4.56
C SER A 98 4.77 11.79 3.76
N GLY A 99 3.69 11.33 4.39
CA GLY A 99 2.42 11.03 3.72
C GLY A 99 2.45 9.77 2.85
N THR A 100 3.52 8.98 2.91
CA THR A 100 3.65 7.70 2.21
C THR A 100 4.17 6.62 3.15
N ILE A 101 3.90 5.37 2.80
CA ILE A 101 4.35 4.20 3.54
C ILE A 101 4.55 3.03 2.57
N VAL A 102 5.55 2.19 2.84
CA VAL A 102 5.71 0.90 2.16
C VAL A 102 5.10 -0.21 3.01
N VAL A 103 4.11 -0.90 2.46
CA VAL A 103 3.42 -2.03 3.10
C VAL A 103 3.57 -3.25 2.20
N ASP A 104 3.99 -4.38 2.77
CA ASP A 104 4.24 -5.62 2.03
C ASP A 104 5.15 -5.43 0.78
N GLY A 105 6.08 -4.48 0.89
CA GLY A 105 7.04 -4.13 -0.16
C GLY A 105 6.48 -3.22 -1.26
N VAL A 106 5.25 -2.71 -1.15
CA VAL A 106 4.59 -1.84 -2.14
C VAL A 106 4.30 -0.46 -1.56
N LEU A 107 4.53 0.59 -2.34
CA LEU A 107 4.28 1.97 -1.94
C LEU A 107 2.78 2.31 -1.93
N ALA A 108 2.32 2.97 -0.87
CA ALA A 108 0.95 3.47 -0.70
C ALA A 108 0.91 4.82 0.03
N SER A 109 -0.25 5.48 0.02
CA SER A 109 -0.52 6.75 0.71
C SER A 109 -1.95 6.89 1.22
#